data_AF-A0A4Q5ENN2-F1
#
_entry.id   AF-A0A4Q5ENN2-F1
#
_cell.length_a   1.000
_cell.length_b   1.000
_cell.length_c   1.000
_cell.angle_alpha   90.00
_cell.angle_beta   90.00
_cell.angle_gamma   90.00
#
_symmetry.space_group_name_H-M   'P 1'
#
loop_
_entity.id
_entity.type
_entity.pdbx_description
1 polymer ?
#
loop_
_entity_poly.entity_id
_entity_poly.type
_entity_poly.pdbx_seq_one_letter_code
_entity_poly.pdbx_strand_id
1 'polypeptide(L)'
;MAFRLSIICRLIEACIRNRDPEAYQRITEGVISFSRGWMALHNPENRRKVTGELSTMEFSIAMLASGGWTNKEIGEHLGISINTVKHYLTDIFCKLNVKKRDELKKFMLK
;
A
#
# COMPACT_ATOMS: atom_id res chain seq x y z
N MET A 1 7.53 -11.44 -1.21
CA MET A 1 6.40 -11.91 -0.35
C MET A 1 5.27 -10.88 -0.22
N ALA A 2 5.58 -9.58 -0.17
CA ALA A 2 4.57 -8.49 -0.15
C ALA A 2 3.60 -8.48 -1.35
N PHE A 3 4.05 -8.91 -2.53
CA PHE A 3 3.22 -9.01 -3.75
C PHE A 3 2.04 -9.98 -3.64
N ARG A 4 2.06 -10.93 -2.67
CA ARG A 4 0.96 -11.89 -2.46
C ARG A 4 -0.11 -11.37 -1.51
N LEU A 5 0.21 -10.44 -0.63
CA LEU A 5 -0.75 -9.82 0.29
C LEU A 5 -1.73 -8.89 -0.43
N SER A 6 -1.29 -8.16 -1.46
CA SER A 6 -2.17 -7.30 -2.27
C SER A 6 -3.24 -8.10 -3.02
N ILE A 7 -2.89 -9.27 -3.55
CA ILE A 7 -3.83 -10.16 -4.24
C ILE A 7 -4.86 -10.72 -3.26
N ILE A 8 -4.42 -11.14 -2.07
CA ILE A 8 -5.31 -11.65 -1.02
C ILE A 8 -6.27 -10.54 -0.54
N CYS A 9 -5.78 -9.33 -0.27
CA CYS A 9 -6.62 -8.19 0.08
C CYS A 9 -7.67 -7.89 -1.01
N ARG A 10 -7.25 -7.85 -2.28
CA ARG A 10 -8.15 -7.56 -3.41
C ARG A 10 -9.21 -8.66 -3.61
N LEU A 11 -8.87 -9.93 -3.39
CA LEU A 11 -9.83 -11.04 -3.43
C LEU A 11 -10.82 -10.97 -2.25
N ILE A 12 -10.34 -10.61 -1.05
CA ILE A 12 -11.20 -10.42 0.13
C ILE A 12 -12.16 -9.23 -0.06
N GLU A 13 -11.65 -8.11 -0.61
CA GLU A 13 -12.47 -6.95 -1.00
C GLU A 13 -13.55 -7.32 -2.01
N ALA A 14 -13.20 -8.08 -3.06
CA ALA A 14 -14.15 -8.47 -4.10
C ALA A 14 -15.20 -9.48 -3.62
N CYS A 15 -14.83 -10.42 -2.75
CA CYS A 15 -15.71 -11.52 -2.35
C CYS A 15 -16.58 -11.23 -1.13
N ILE A 16 -16.10 -10.44 -0.16
CA ILE A 16 -16.71 -10.38 1.20
C ILE A 16 -17.35 -9.02 1.50
N ARG A 17 -16.89 -7.92 0.89
CA ARG A 17 -17.34 -6.55 1.21
C ARG A 17 -18.87 -6.37 1.18
N ASN A 18 -19.56 -6.96 0.22
CA ASN A 18 -21.02 -6.86 0.08
C ASN A 18 -21.79 -8.02 0.70
N ARG A 19 -21.11 -9.07 1.17
CA ARG A 19 -21.75 -10.30 1.65
C ARG A 19 -21.83 -10.37 3.18
N ASP A 20 -20.77 -9.92 3.85
CA ASP A 20 -20.69 -9.94 5.31
C ASP A 20 -19.70 -8.86 5.81
N PRO A 21 -20.19 -7.68 6.23
CA PRO A 21 -19.34 -6.55 6.61
C PRO A 21 -18.49 -6.82 7.86
N GLU A 22 -19.01 -7.61 8.80
CA GLU A 22 -18.36 -7.91 10.08
C GLU A 22 -17.18 -8.87 9.89
N ALA A 23 -17.38 -9.91 9.07
CA ALA A 23 -16.31 -10.81 8.66
C ALA A 23 -15.24 -10.07 7.84
N TYR A 24 -15.64 -9.15 6.96
CA TYR A 24 -14.70 -8.30 6.23
C TYR A 24 -13.83 -7.48 7.18
N GLN A 25 -14.41 -6.88 8.21
CA GLN A 25 -13.67 -6.08 9.20
C GLN A 25 -12.66 -6.94 9.98
N ARG A 26 -13.06 -8.12 10.47
CA ARG A 26 -12.18 -9.04 11.20
C ARG A 26 -11.02 -9.56 10.36
N ILE A 27 -11.29 -9.95 9.12
CA ILE A 27 -10.26 -10.45 8.20
C ILE A 27 -9.31 -9.32 7.82
N THR A 28 -9.84 -8.12 7.53
CA THR A 28 -9.05 -6.94 7.19
C THR A 28 -8.15 -6.53 8.35
N GLU A 29 -8.65 -6.51 9.58
CA GLU A 29 -7.84 -6.25 10.78
C GLU A 29 -6.74 -7.29 10.97
N GLY A 30 -7.04 -8.59 10.80
CA GLY A 30 -6.04 -9.65 10.89
C GLY A 30 -4.94 -9.51 9.84
N VAL A 31 -5.30 -9.19 8.60
CA VAL A 31 -4.36 -8.99 7.49
C VAL A 31 -3.52 -7.72 7.71
N ILE A 32 -4.12 -6.63 8.18
CA ILE A 32 -3.41 -5.39 8.51
C ILE A 32 -2.45 -5.60 9.69
N SER A 33 -2.90 -6.26 10.76
CA SER A 33 -2.07 -6.56 11.93
C SER A 33 -0.88 -7.44 11.57
N PHE A 34 -1.11 -8.48 10.76
CA PHE A 34 -0.06 -9.34 10.23
C PHE A 34 0.92 -8.56 9.33
N SER A 35 0.42 -7.74 8.42
CA SER A 35 1.26 -6.88 7.55
C SER A 35 2.13 -5.94 8.37
N ARG A 36 1.58 -5.31 9.41
CA ARG A 36 2.29 -4.41 10.32
C ARG A 36 3.36 -5.17 11.11
N GLY A 37 3.04 -6.35 11.64
CA GLY A 37 3.98 -7.21 12.37
C GLY A 37 5.13 -7.69 11.49
N TRP A 38 4.85 -8.12 10.26
CA TRP A 38 5.85 -8.57 9.30
C TRP A 38 6.77 -7.44 8.84
N MET A 39 6.22 -6.25 8.56
CA MET A 39 6.99 -5.05 8.25
C MET A 39 7.87 -4.59 9.42
N ALA A 40 7.36 -4.71 10.65
CA ALA A 40 8.09 -4.37 11.86
C ALA A 40 9.27 -5.29 12.16
N LEU A 41 9.28 -6.50 11.59
CA LEU A 41 10.35 -7.50 11.75
C LEU A 41 11.41 -7.42 10.64
N HIS A 42 11.01 -7.06 9.42
CA HIS A 42 11.90 -7.06 8.25
C HIS A 42 12.50 -5.70 7.87
N ASN A 43 12.01 -4.58 8.43
CA ASN A 43 12.49 -3.23 8.08
C ASN A 43 12.83 -2.37 9.32
N PRO A 44 13.84 -2.74 10.13
CA PRO A 44 14.13 -2.07 11.40
C PRO A 44 14.51 -0.57 11.23
N GLU A 45 15.19 -0.21 10.15
CA GLU A 45 15.64 1.17 9.85
C GLU A 45 14.48 2.09 9.40
N ASN A 46 13.45 1.54 8.75
CA ASN A 46 12.34 2.31 8.15
C ASN A 46 11.03 2.26 8.94
N ARG A 47 11.07 1.60 10.12
CA ARG A 47 9.99 1.41 11.09
C ARG A 47 9.35 2.69 11.62
N ARG A 48 9.95 3.86 11.41
CA ARG A 48 9.43 5.16 11.87
C ARG A 48 8.84 6.02 10.76
N LYS A 49 9.36 5.93 9.53
CA LYS A 49 8.94 6.80 8.41
C LYS A 49 7.76 6.25 7.62
N VAL A 50 7.70 4.93 7.40
CA VAL A 50 6.70 4.35 6.50
C VAL A 50 5.41 3.98 7.24
N THR A 51 5.52 3.47 8.47
CA THR A 51 4.40 2.90 9.24
C THR A 51 3.59 3.92 10.05
N GLY A 52 4.09 5.15 10.19
CA GLY A 52 3.42 6.24 10.92
C GLY A 52 2.92 7.38 10.04
N GLU A 53 3.55 7.64 8.89
CA GLU A 53 3.27 8.85 8.09
C GLU A 53 2.35 8.57 6.89
N LEU A 54 2.24 7.31 6.46
CA LEU A 54 1.45 6.91 5.29
C LEU A 54 0.17 6.18 5.69
N SER A 55 -0.94 6.63 5.13
CA SER A 55 -2.22 5.91 5.11
C SER A 55 -2.08 4.58 4.35
N THR A 56 -2.95 3.62 4.65
CA THR A 56 -3.06 2.34 3.92
C THR A 56 -3.17 2.54 2.40
N MET A 57 -3.90 3.58 1.97
CA MET A 57 -4.05 3.93 0.55
C MET A 57 -2.73 4.41 -0.05
N GLU A 58 -2.04 5.31 0.67
CA GLU A 58 -0.76 5.88 0.26
C GLU A 58 0.33 4.81 0.20
N PHE A 59 0.35 3.91 1.18
CA PHE A 59 1.24 2.75 1.20
C PHE A 59 1.01 1.83 0.00
N SER A 60 -0.25 1.53 -0.32
CA SER A 60 -0.61 0.70 -1.48
C SER A 60 -0.14 1.33 -2.79
N ILE A 61 -0.33 2.64 -2.95
CA ILE A 61 0.14 3.39 -4.12
C ILE A 61 1.67 3.40 -4.19
N ALA A 62 2.36 3.64 -3.08
CA ALA A 62 3.82 3.64 -3.00
C ALA A 62 4.42 2.27 -3.35
N MET A 63 3.78 1.19 -2.89
CA MET A 63 4.15 -0.20 -3.21
C MET A 63 3.99 -0.54 -4.69
N LEU A 64 2.86 -0.17 -5.30
CA LEU A 64 2.65 -0.39 -6.74
C LEU A 64 3.64 0.45 -7.56
N ALA A 65 3.88 1.69 -7.13
CA ALA A 65 4.81 2.59 -7.78
C ALA A 65 6.27 2.12 -7.70
N SER A 66 6.71 1.57 -6.55
CA SER A 66 8.04 0.98 -6.39
C SER A 66 8.20 -0.31 -7.22
N GLY A 67 7.11 -1.05 -7.42
CA GLY A 67 7.02 -2.22 -8.29
C GLY A 67 7.04 -1.92 -9.79
N GLY A 68 7.18 -0.65 -10.20
CA GLY A 68 7.30 -0.25 -11.60
C GLY A 68 6.00 -0.03 -12.35
N TRP A 69 4.85 -0.08 -11.66
CA TRP A 69 3.55 0.20 -12.27
C TRP A 69 3.47 1.67 -12.71
N THR A 70 2.77 1.98 -13.78
CA THR A 70 2.48 3.35 -14.24
C THR A 70 1.32 3.97 -13.45
N ASN A 71 1.22 5.31 -13.44
CA ASN A 71 0.10 5.98 -12.76
C ASN A 71 -1.27 5.60 -13.33
N LYS A 72 -1.32 5.22 -14.61
CA LYS A 72 -2.52 4.73 -15.27
C LYS A 72 -2.92 3.36 -14.73
N GLU A 73 -1.97 2.41 -14.72
CA GLU A 73 -2.23 1.06 -14.20
C GLU A 73 -2.58 1.08 -12.71
N ILE A 74 -1.97 1.96 -11.92
CA ILE A 74 -2.33 2.14 -10.51
C ILE A 74 -3.75 2.67 -10.38
N GLY A 75 -4.13 3.66 -11.19
CA GLY A 75 -5.49 4.21 -11.18
C GLY A 75 -6.54 3.18 -11.57
N GLU A 76 -6.29 2.42 -12.64
CA GLU A 76 -7.14 1.31 -13.08
C GLU A 76 -7.22 0.20 -12.01
N HIS A 77 -6.11 -0.13 -11.35
CA HIS A 77 -6.07 -1.16 -10.32
C HIS A 77 -6.85 -0.78 -9.06
N LEU A 78 -6.77 0.49 -8.66
CA LEU A 78 -7.39 1.01 -7.43
C LEU A 78 -8.77 1.64 -7.68
N GLY A 79 -9.22 1.72 -8.94
CA GLY A 79 -10.49 2.36 -9.30
C GLY A 79 -10.53 3.87 -9.07
N ILE A 80 -9.37 4.54 -9.14
CA ILE A 80 -9.24 5.99 -8.93
C ILE A 80 -8.68 6.69 -10.18
N SER A 81 -8.94 7.99 -10.31
CA SER A 81 -8.42 8.75 -11.46
C SER A 81 -6.90 8.86 -11.44
N ILE A 82 -6.29 8.98 -12.63
CA ILE A 82 -4.84 9.21 -12.76
C ILE A 82 -4.39 10.47 -12.01
N ASN A 83 -5.24 11.50 -11.99
CA ASN A 83 -4.99 12.73 -11.24
C ASN A 83 -4.94 12.46 -9.75
N THR A 84 -5.89 11.68 -9.23
CA THR A 84 -5.90 11.25 -7.82
C THR A 84 -4.62 10.48 -7.46
N VAL A 85 -4.15 9.59 -8.35
CA VAL A 85 -2.87 8.88 -8.16
C VAL A 85 -1.69 9.86 -8.10
N LYS A 86 -1.65 10.88 -8.98
CA LYS A 86 -0.60 11.91 -8.97
C LYS A 86 -0.61 12.72 -7.68
N HIS A 87 -1.78 13.10 -7.17
CA HIS A 87 -1.91 13.79 -5.90
C HIS A 87 -1.36 12.95 -4.76
N TYR A 88 -1.80 11.69 -4.64
CA TYR A 88 -1.26 10.77 -3.62
C TYR A 88 0.25 10.59 -3.75
N LEU A 89 0.80 10.40 -4.96
CA LEU A 89 2.25 10.26 -5.14
C LEU A 89 3.01 11.51 -4.72
N THR A 90 2.46 12.70 -4.96
CA THR A 90 3.07 13.96 -4.51
C THR A 90 3.11 14.02 -2.99
N ASP A 91 2.01 13.68 -2.33
CA ASP A 91 1.93 13.66 -0.87
C ASP A 91 2.86 12.59 -0.27
N ILE A 92 2.91 11.40 -0.86
CA ILE A 92 3.83 10.32 -0.48
C ILE A 92 5.28 10.79 -0.60
N PHE A 93 5.63 11.47 -1.70
CA PHE A 93 6.98 11.98 -1.93
C PHE A 93 7.37 13.05 -0.90
N CYS A 94 6.42 13.92 -0.55
CA CYS A 94 6.60 14.93 0.48
C CYS A 94 6.81 14.28 1.86
N LYS A 95 5.92 13.35 2.25
CA LYS A 95 5.97 12.64 3.54
C LYS A 95 7.24 11.82 3.71
N LEU A 96 7.65 11.08 2.67
CA LEU A 96 8.86 10.27 2.71
C LEU A 96 10.15 11.08 2.44
N ASN A 97 10.02 12.36 2.10
CA ASN A 97 11.11 13.24 1.67
C ASN A 97 11.96 12.61 0.54
N VAL A 98 11.28 12.06 -0.47
CA VAL A 98 11.89 11.45 -1.66
C VAL A 98 11.63 12.29 -2.89
N LYS A 99 12.59 12.33 -3.82
CA LYS A 99 12.48 13.14 -5.04
C LYS A 99 12.17 12.32 -6.27
N LYS A 100 12.48 11.02 -6.25
CA LYS A 100 12.34 10.14 -7.41
C LYS A 100 11.54 8.89 -7.08
N ARG A 101 10.74 8.43 -8.04
CA ARG A 101 9.95 7.20 -7.94
C ARG A 101 10.83 5.98 -7.59
N ASP A 102 12.04 5.90 -8.15
CA ASP A 102 12.98 4.80 -7.84
C ASP A 102 13.48 4.80 -6.38
N GLU A 103 13.47 5.95 -5.71
CA GLU A 103 13.86 6.03 -4.30
C GLU A 103 12.82 5.36 -3.39
N LEU A 104 11.56 5.22 -3.85
CA LEU A 104 10.54 4.45 -3.13
C LEU A 104 10.98 3.01 -2.88
N LYS A 105 11.79 2.40 -3.76
CA LYS A 105 12.32 1.04 -3.59
C LYS A 105 13.23 0.90 -2.37
N LYS A 106 13.81 1.99 -1.87
CA LYS A 106 14.60 1.98 -0.63
C LYS A 106 13.72 1.87 0.62
N PHE A 107 12.46 2.30 0.51
CA PHE A 107 11.47 2.29 1.59
C PHE A 107 10.59 1.05 1.55
N MET A 108 10.23 0.63 0.34
CA MET A 108 9.41 -0.51 0.02
C MET A 108 10.34 -1.67 -0.35
N LEU A 109 10.73 -2.47 0.66
CA LEU A 109 11.63 -3.62 0.55
C LEU A 109 11.32 -4.54 -0.66
N LYS A 110 12.37 -5.16 -1.22
CA LYS A 110 12.31 -6.23 -2.24
C LYS A 110 11.53 -7.46 -1.78
#